data_AF-A0ABD3F841-F1
#
_entry.id   AF-A0ABD3F841-F1
#
_cell.length_a   1.000
_cell.length_b   1.000
_cell.length_c   1.000
_cell.angle_alpha   90.00
_cell.angle_beta   90.00
_cell.angle_gamma   90.00
#
_symmetry.space_group_name_H-M   'P 1'
#
loop_
_entity.id
_entity.type
_entity.pdbx_description
1 polymer ?
#
loop_
_entity_poly.entity_id
_entity_poly.type
_entity_poly.pdbx_seq_one_letter_code
_entity_poly.pdbx_strand_id
1 'polypeptide(L)'
;MVAKSKRAKKTEKDLRAERFAGAMILVKESGVSLARAAALFGVTKTSLQRRTSKKVPVDAKAGRKHLLSQAEEKGLIEVTLYQSKRGICMTDGELRILARKIALSKGVPAPALLPSERWPACFVKRHRDRLTRKRSQILDIKL
;
A
#
# COMPACT_ATOMS: atom_id res chain seq x y z
N MET A 1 -5.18 -21.32 -33.65
CA MET A 1 -4.87 -21.65 -32.24
C MET A 1 -5.23 -20.48 -31.36
N VAL A 2 -6.33 -20.56 -30.58
CA VAL A 2 -6.78 -19.47 -29.70
C VAL A 2 -5.91 -19.46 -28.45
N ALA A 3 -5.12 -18.41 -28.28
CA ALA A 3 -4.28 -18.21 -27.10
C ALA A 3 -5.16 -18.16 -25.84
N LYS A 4 -5.03 -19.16 -24.97
CA LYS A 4 -5.67 -19.17 -23.65
C LYS A 4 -5.08 -18.02 -22.81
N SER A 5 -5.81 -16.92 -22.71
CA SER A 5 -5.50 -15.81 -21.80
C SER A 5 -5.45 -16.35 -20.36
N LYS A 6 -4.27 -16.29 -19.72
CA LYS A 6 -4.10 -16.64 -18.31
C LYS A 6 -4.91 -15.63 -17.48
N ARG A 7 -6.13 -16.01 -17.05
CA ARG A 7 -6.91 -15.23 -16.08
C ARG A 7 -6.07 -15.02 -14.82
N ALA A 8 -5.64 -13.78 -14.58
CA ALA A 8 -4.98 -13.40 -13.35
C ALA A 8 -5.88 -13.76 -12.16
N LYS A 9 -5.34 -14.46 -11.17
CA LYS A 9 -6.08 -14.86 -9.97
C LYS A 9 -6.46 -13.58 -9.20
N LYS A 10 -7.75 -13.22 -9.21
CA LYS A 10 -8.26 -12.07 -8.43
C LYS A 10 -7.89 -12.25 -6.97
N THR A 11 -7.37 -11.19 -6.35
CA THR A 11 -7.04 -11.25 -4.92
C THR A 11 -8.33 -11.12 -4.10
N GLU A 12 -8.34 -11.65 -2.87
CA GLU A 12 -9.50 -11.51 -1.95
C GLU A 12 -9.92 -10.05 -1.74
N LYS A 13 -8.97 -9.12 -1.89
CA LYS A 13 -9.21 -7.69 -1.85
C LYS A 13 -10.12 -7.23 -3.00
N ASP A 14 -9.84 -7.67 -4.21
CA ASP A 14 -10.61 -7.29 -5.41
C ASP A 14 -12.02 -7.86 -5.31
N LEU A 15 -12.15 -9.11 -4.84
CA LEU A 15 -13.42 -9.76 -4.56
C LEU A 15 -14.23 -8.99 -3.50
N ARG A 16 -13.57 -8.50 -2.44
CA ARG A 16 -14.25 -7.70 -1.40
C ARG A 16 -14.74 -6.36 -1.94
N ALA A 17 -13.92 -5.67 -2.75
CA ALA A 17 -14.32 -4.39 -3.36
C ALA A 17 -15.52 -4.60 -4.31
N GLU A 18 -15.50 -5.66 -5.12
CA GLU A 18 -16.61 -6.05 -6.00
C GLU A 18 -17.91 -6.32 -5.22
N ARG A 19 -17.85 -7.04 -4.09
CA ARG A 19 -19.02 -7.27 -3.22
C ARG A 19 -19.63 -5.97 -2.72
N PHE A 20 -18.81 -5.01 -2.28
CA PHE A 20 -19.30 -3.71 -1.81
C PHE A 20 -19.83 -2.84 -2.96
N ALA A 21 -19.17 -2.86 -4.12
CA ALA A 21 -19.63 -2.13 -5.29
C ALA A 21 -20.99 -2.64 -5.78
N GLY A 22 -21.15 -3.97 -5.93
CA GLY A 22 -22.41 -4.60 -6.30
C GLY A 22 -23.53 -4.32 -5.29
N ALA A 23 -23.24 -4.41 -3.99
CA ALA A 23 -24.20 -4.07 -2.94
C ALA A 23 -24.64 -2.59 -2.99
N MET A 24 -23.73 -1.66 -3.30
CA MET A 24 -24.05 -0.24 -3.43
C MET A 24 -24.88 0.07 -4.68
N ILE A 25 -24.61 -0.63 -5.79
CA ILE A 25 -25.39 -0.51 -7.03
C ILE A 25 -26.83 -1.00 -6.78
N LEU A 26 -26.99 -2.18 -6.17
CA LEU A 26 -28.30 -2.74 -5.85
C LEU A 26 -29.15 -1.81 -4.96
N VAL A 27 -28.53 -1.19 -3.96
CA VAL A 27 -29.22 -0.23 -3.07
C VAL A 27 -29.65 1.03 -3.81
N LYS A 28 -28.85 1.51 -4.78
CA LYS A 28 -29.14 2.73 -5.53
C LYS A 28 -30.15 2.53 -6.66
N GLU A 29 -30.01 1.45 -7.42
CA GLU A 29 -30.82 1.21 -8.63
C GLU A 29 -32.14 0.52 -8.30
N SER A 30 -32.14 -0.43 -7.37
CA SER A 30 -33.32 -1.27 -7.10
C SER A 30 -34.05 -0.89 -5.81
N GLY A 31 -33.60 0.17 -5.11
CA GLY A 31 -34.26 0.68 -3.90
C GLY A 31 -34.29 -0.31 -2.71
N VAL A 32 -33.47 -1.36 -2.75
CA VAL A 32 -33.51 -2.43 -1.74
C VAL A 32 -32.90 -1.94 -0.42
N SER A 33 -33.46 -2.40 0.70
CA SER A 33 -32.95 -2.03 2.01
C SER A 33 -31.48 -2.46 2.20
N LEU A 34 -30.72 -1.63 2.94
CA LEU A 34 -29.30 -1.90 3.24
C LEU A 34 -29.08 -3.28 3.88
N ALA A 35 -30.03 -3.76 4.68
CA ALA A 35 -29.95 -5.07 5.33
C ALA A 35 -30.05 -6.21 4.31
N ARG A 36 -30.97 -6.10 3.35
CA ARG A 36 -31.19 -7.12 2.32
C ARG A 36 -30.05 -7.14 1.31
N ALA A 37 -29.56 -5.98 0.89
CA ALA A 37 -28.37 -5.89 0.04
C ALA A 37 -27.12 -6.44 0.75
N ALA A 38 -26.94 -6.15 2.03
CA ALA A 38 -25.84 -6.68 2.83
C ALA A 38 -25.84 -8.22 2.88
N ALA A 39 -27.02 -8.83 3.12
CA ALA A 39 -27.17 -10.28 3.15
C ALA A 39 -26.85 -10.93 1.79
N LEU A 40 -27.34 -10.37 0.68
CA LEU A 40 -27.12 -10.90 -0.67
C LEU A 40 -25.65 -10.93 -1.07
N PHE A 41 -24.89 -9.90 -0.70
CA PHE A 41 -23.48 -9.77 -1.06
C PHE A 41 -22.51 -10.27 0.02
N GLY A 42 -23.02 -10.84 1.12
CA GLY A 42 -22.20 -11.36 2.22
C GLY A 42 -21.35 -10.30 2.92
N VAL A 43 -21.87 -9.07 3.03
CA VAL A 43 -21.19 -7.94 3.71
C VAL A 43 -21.98 -7.50 4.94
N THR A 44 -21.35 -6.82 5.90
CA THR A 44 -22.08 -6.31 7.07
C THR A 44 -22.84 -5.02 6.75
N LYS A 45 -24.08 -4.90 7.24
CA LYS A 45 -24.95 -3.72 7.06
C LYS A 45 -24.23 -2.42 7.43
N THR A 46 -23.54 -2.39 8.57
CA THR A 46 -22.81 -1.21 9.06
C THR A 46 -21.66 -0.82 8.13
N SER A 47 -20.92 -1.80 7.58
CA SER A 47 -19.84 -1.54 6.61
C SER A 47 -20.35 -1.03 5.28
N LEU A 48 -21.51 -1.52 4.82
CA LEU A 48 -22.19 -1.06 3.62
C LEU A 48 -22.71 0.37 3.83
N GLN A 49 -23.44 0.63 4.92
CA GLN A 49 -23.97 1.95 5.26
C GLN A 49 -22.87 3.01 5.32
N ARG A 50 -21.73 2.73 5.97
CA ARG A 50 -20.59 3.67 6.03
C ARG A 50 -20.03 4.04 4.65
N ARG A 51 -20.10 3.12 3.68
CA ARG A 51 -19.68 3.37 2.28
C ARG A 51 -20.75 4.11 1.49
N THR A 52 -22.02 3.74 1.66
CA THR A 52 -23.16 4.43 1.03
C THR A 52 -23.25 5.88 1.50
N SER A 53 -23.04 6.14 2.79
CA SER A 53 -22.98 7.49 3.37
C SER A 53 -21.67 8.23 3.11
N LYS A 54 -20.80 7.72 2.22
CA LYS A 54 -19.49 8.31 1.85
C LYS A 54 -18.49 8.53 3.00
N LYS A 55 -18.75 8.00 4.20
CA LYS A 55 -17.82 8.07 5.35
C LYS A 55 -16.56 7.23 5.13
N VAL A 56 -16.65 6.21 4.27
CA VAL A 56 -15.55 5.30 3.94
C VAL A 56 -15.57 5.05 2.43
N PRO A 57 -14.45 5.23 1.70
CA PRO A 57 -14.36 4.84 0.29
C PRO A 57 -14.61 3.35 0.08
N VAL A 58 -15.12 2.96 -1.10
CA VAL A 58 -15.36 1.55 -1.44
C VAL A 58 -14.07 0.75 -1.37
N ASP A 59 -12.98 1.32 -1.90
CA ASP A 59 -11.64 0.74 -1.95
C ASP A 59 -10.82 0.95 -0.66
N ALA A 60 -11.47 1.38 0.43
CA ALA A 60 -10.77 1.65 1.68
C ALA A 60 -10.07 0.38 2.21
N LYS A 61 -8.75 0.48 2.37
CA LYS A 61 -7.91 -0.57 2.96
C LYS A 61 -7.95 -0.48 4.49
N ALA A 62 -8.07 -1.63 5.14
CA ALA A 62 -7.94 -1.72 6.58
C ALA A 62 -6.49 -1.43 7.03
N GLY A 63 -6.34 -0.72 8.15
CA GLY A 63 -5.05 -0.43 8.77
C GLY A 63 -4.64 1.03 8.73
N ARG A 64 -3.52 1.33 9.40
CA ARG A 64 -2.95 2.68 9.47
C ARG A 64 -2.47 3.12 8.08
N LYS A 65 -2.73 4.38 7.74
CA LYS A 65 -2.14 5.00 6.54
C LYS A 65 -0.61 4.92 6.62
N HIS A 66 0.02 4.68 5.48
CA HIS A 66 1.48 4.69 5.40
C HIS A 66 2.02 6.09 5.72
N LEU A 67 3.26 6.16 6.22
CA LEU A 67 3.93 7.42 6.51
C LEU A 67 4.08 8.27 5.24
N LEU A 68 4.41 7.62 4.13
CA LEU A 68 4.65 8.23 2.83
C LEU A 68 3.55 7.80 1.85
N SER A 69 3.20 8.69 0.93
CA SER A 69 2.36 8.42 -0.23
C SER A 69 3.11 7.53 -1.23
N GLN A 70 2.39 6.93 -2.18
CA GLN A 70 3.04 6.13 -3.23
C GLN A 70 4.02 6.94 -4.08
N ALA A 71 3.71 8.20 -4.35
CA ALA A 71 4.60 9.09 -5.11
C ALA A 71 5.91 9.39 -4.34
N GLU A 72 5.82 9.53 -3.03
CA GLU A 72 6.99 9.78 -2.18
C GLU A 72 7.84 8.54 -1.98
N GLU A 73 7.20 7.40 -1.76
CA GLU A 73 7.91 6.13 -1.73
C GLU A 73 8.65 5.92 -3.06
N LYS A 74 8.04 6.29 -4.20
CA LYS A 74 8.72 6.24 -5.51
C LYS A 74 9.97 7.12 -5.56
N GLY A 75 9.88 8.39 -5.14
CA GLY A 75 11.04 9.28 -5.10
C GLY A 75 12.14 8.78 -4.16
N LEU A 76 11.78 8.25 -3.00
CA LEU A 76 12.74 7.66 -2.06
C LEU A 76 13.45 6.42 -2.65
N ILE A 77 12.72 5.57 -3.37
CA ILE A 77 13.29 4.42 -4.10
C ILE A 77 14.26 4.91 -5.19
N GLU A 78 13.91 5.94 -5.95
CA GLU A 78 14.78 6.49 -7.01
C GLU A 78 16.10 7.01 -6.44
N VAL A 79 16.06 7.75 -5.33
CA VAL A 79 17.27 8.19 -4.62
C VAL A 79 18.10 6.99 -4.15
N THR A 80 17.45 5.97 -3.60
CA THR A 80 18.12 4.76 -3.10
C THR A 80 18.81 4.00 -4.24
N LEU A 81 18.13 3.84 -5.38
CA LEU A 81 18.66 3.19 -6.57
C LEU A 81 19.79 4.01 -7.20
N TYR A 82 19.66 5.34 -7.22
CA TYR A 82 20.72 6.23 -7.70
C TYR A 82 22.01 6.06 -6.89
N GLN A 83 21.92 6.02 -5.56
CA GLN A 83 23.08 5.75 -4.70
C GLN A 83 23.65 4.35 -4.93
N SER A 84 22.78 3.34 -5.04
CA SER A 84 23.21 1.96 -5.29
C SER A 84 23.98 1.80 -6.59
N LYS A 85 23.62 2.54 -7.66
CA LYS A 85 24.35 2.53 -8.93
C LYS A 85 25.77 3.08 -8.82
N ARG A 86 26.03 3.92 -7.81
CA ARG A 86 27.36 4.47 -7.50
C ARG A 86 28.14 3.62 -6.50
N GLY A 87 27.66 2.41 -6.20
CA GLY A 87 28.26 1.51 -5.21
C GLY A 87 27.97 1.90 -3.75
N ILE A 88 27.06 2.85 -3.51
CA ILE A 88 26.73 3.32 -2.16
C ILE A 88 25.46 2.61 -1.67
N CYS A 89 25.61 1.74 -0.67
CA CYS A 89 24.47 1.12 0.01
C CYS A 89 23.91 2.06 1.08
N MET A 90 22.60 2.30 1.05
CA MET A 90 21.92 3.11 2.06
C MET A 90 21.61 2.30 3.31
N THR A 91 21.95 2.83 4.47
CA THR A 91 21.63 2.24 5.77
C THR A 91 20.16 2.44 6.15
N ASP A 92 19.66 1.60 7.06
CA ASP A 92 18.30 1.75 7.61
C ASP A 92 18.10 3.11 8.31
N GLY A 93 19.17 3.66 8.91
CA GLY A 93 19.16 4.96 9.57
C GLY A 93 19.01 6.11 8.58
N GLU A 94 19.80 6.12 7.50
CA GLU A 94 19.70 7.13 6.44
C GLU A 94 18.34 7.09 5.76
N LEU A 95 17.83 5.89 5.47
CA LEU A 95 16.50 5.71 4.89
C LEU A 95 15.40 6.28 5.80
N ARG A 96 15.53 6.10 7.13
CA ARG A 96 14.62 6.71 8.11
C ARG A 96 14.72 8.23 8.12
N ILE A 97 15.93 8.78 8.06
CA ILE A 97 16.15 10.24 8.03
C ILE A 97 15.51 10.86 6.79
N LEU A 98 15.69 10.26 5.61
CA LEU A 98 15.08 10.74 4.37
C LEU A 98 13.55 10.68 4.44
N ALA A 99 13.00 9.55 4.89
CA ALA A 99 11.55 9.42 5.07
C ALA A 99 10.98 10.43 6.09
N ARG A 100 11.73 10.72 7.16
CA ARG A 100 11.36 11.76 8.13
C ARG A 100 11.35 13.15 7.50
N LYS A 101 12.38 13.50 6.72
CA LYS A 101 12.47 14.80 6.03
C LYS A 101 11.28 15.01 5.09
N ILE A 102 10.91 13.99 4.32
CA ILE A 102 9.75 14.04 3.42
C ILE A 102 8.44 14.20 4.23
N ALA A 103 8.30 13.51 5.36
CA ALA A 103 7.12 13.65 6.21
C ALA A 103 7.02 15.07 6.83
N LEU A 104 8.15 15.63 7.28
CA LEU A 104 8.21 16.98 7.86
C LEU A 104 7.93 18.07 6.83
N SER A 105 8.39 17.92 5.58
CA SER A 105 8.10 18.90 4.51
C SER A 105 6.61 19.02 4.17
N LYS A 106 5.79 18.05 4.60
CA LYS A 106 4.33 18.07 4.45
C LYS A 106 3.58 18.72 5.60
N GLY A 107 4.29 19.16 6.63
CA GLY A 107 3.65 19.60 7.87
C GLY A 107 2.95 18.46 8.62
N VAL A 108 3.29 17.19 8.35
CA VAL A 108 2.83 16.08 9.18
C VAL A 108 3.66 16.14 10.47
N PRO A 109 3.04 16.41 11.65
CA PRO A 109 3.76 16.36 12.91
C PRO A 109 4.17 14.91 13.16
N ALA A 110 5.41 14.60 12.77
CA ALA A 110 6.00 13.30 13.01
C ALA A 110 6.64 13.34 14.40
N PRO A 111 6.21 12.49 15.36
CA PRO A 111 6.95 12.26 16.58
C PRO A 111 8.44 12.08 16.29
N ALA A 112 9.32 12.54 17.20
CA ALA A 112 10.77 12.49 16.98
C ALA A 112 11.29 11.09 16.60
N LEU A 113 10.60 10.04 17.05
CA LEU A 113 10.90 8.63 16.83
C LEU A 113 10.30 8.04 15.53
N LEU A 114 9.63 8.83 14.70
CA LEU A 114 9.14 8.41 13.38
C LEU A 114 10.15 8.72 12.26
N PRO A 115 10.37 7.80 11.31
CA PRO A 115 9.80 6.45 11.21
C PRO A 115 10.35 5.50 12.29
N SER A 116 9.59 4.47 12.67
CA SER A 116 10.04 3.46 13.66
C SER A 116 11.21 2.60 13.15
N GLU A 117 11.89 1.90 14.04
CA GLU A 117 13.03 1.04 13.68
C GLU A 117 12.66 -0.10 12.72
N ARG A 118 11.43 -0.62 12.81
CA ARG A 118 10.92 -1.64 11.87
C ARG A 118 10.50 -1.07 10.51
N TRP A 119 10.39 0.25 10.38
CA TRP A 119 9.86 0.88 9.18
C TRP A 119 10.69 0.57 7.92
N PRO A 120 12.04 0.62 7.93
CA PRO A 120 12.88 0.23 6.79
C PRO A 120 12.61 -1.19 6.30
N ALA A 121 12.55 -2.16 7.21
CA ALA A 121 12.27 -3.55 6.86
C ALA A 121 10.90 -3.70 6.17
N CYS A 122 9.88 -3.03 6.71
CA CYS A 122 8.55 -3.00 6.10
C CYS A 122 8.54 -2.27 4.75
N PHE A 123 9.30 -1.19 4.61
CA PHE A 123 9.41 -0.42 3.36
C PHE A 123 10.04 -1.28 2.26
N VAL A 124 11.19 -1.92 2.53
CA VAL A 124 11.83 -2.81 1.55
C VAL A 124 10.93 -4.02 1.24
N LYS A 125 10.22 -4.57 2.22
CA LYS A 125 9.25 -5.66 1.98
C LYS A 125 8.13 -5.25 1.01
N ARG A 126 7.67 -4.00 1.06
CA ARG A 126 6.66 -3.46 0.12
C ARG A 126 7.20 -3.31 -1.30
N HIS A 127 8.48 -3.02 -1.43
CA HIS A 127 9.16 -2.72 -2.70
C HIS A 127 10.24 -3.76 -3.04
N ARG A 128 9.97 -5.03 -2.71
CA ARG A 128 10.93 -6.15 -2.85
C ARG A 128 11.36 -6.43 -4.29
N ASP A 129 10.56 -5.96 -5.25
CA ASP A 129 10.80 -6.02 -6.67
C ASP A 129 11.88 -5.02 -7.13
N ARG A 130 12.14 -3.98 -6.33
CA ARG A 130 13.10 -2.92 -6.66
C ARG A 130 14.26 -2.82 -5.68
N LEU A 131 14.03 -3.15 -4.41
CA LEU A 131 14.99 -2.97 -3.32
C LEU A 131 15.29 -4.30 -2.63
N THR A 132 16.52 -4.44 -2.14
CA THR A 132 16.93 -5.58 -1.31
C THR A 132 17.77 -5.08 -0.14
N ARG A 133 17.58 -5.67 1.04
CA ARG A 133 18.46 -5.47 2.19
C ARG A 133 19.64 -6.43 2.07
N LYS A 134 20.63 -6.07 1.26
CA LYS A 134 21.94 -6.76 1.25
C LYS A 134 22.92 -5.94 2.07
N ARG A 135 23.86 -6.63 2.73
CA ARG A 135 25.03 -5.94 3.29
C ARG A 135 25.89 -5.44 2.14
N SER A 136 26.50 -4.28 2.32
CA SER A 136 27.55 -3.78 1.42
C SER A 136 28.60 -4.88 1.29
N GLN A 137 28.78 -5.41 0.08
CA GLN A 137 29.83 -6.37 -0.22
C GLN A 137 30.88 -5.63 -1.05
N ILE A 138 32.16 -5.85 -0.71
CA ILE A 138 33.25 -5.48 -1.62
C ILE A 138 33.14 -6.45 -2.80
N LEU A 139 32.76 -5.94 -3.97
CA LEU A 139 32.49 -6.77 -5.15
C LEU A 139 33.77 -7.37 -5.77
N ASP A 140 34.95 -6.89 -5.35
CA ASP A 140 36.26 -7.25 -5.91
C ASP A 140 37.13 -8.19 -5.04
N ILE A 141 36.55 -8.92 -4.09
CA ILE A 141 37.30 -10.02 -3.45
C ILE A 141 37.17 -11.24 -4.36
N LYS A 142 38.15 -11.44 -5.26
CA LYS A 142 38.44 -12.76 -5.81
C LYS A 142 38.85 -13.67 -4.65
N LEU A 143 37.96 -14.58 -4.26
CA LEU A 143 38.27 -15.74 -3.42
C LEU A 143 39.10 -16.74 -4.23
#